data_AF-A0A816F859-F1
#
_entry.id   AF-A0A816F859-F1
#
_cell.length_a   1.000
_cell.length_b   1.000
_cell.length_c   1.000
_cell.angle_alpha   90.00
_cell.angle_beta   90.00
_cell.angle_gamma   90.00
#
_symmetry.space_group_name_H-M   'P 1'
#
loop_
_entity.id
_entity.type
_entity.pdbx_description
1 polymer ?
#
loop_
_entity_poly.entity_id
_entity_poly.type
_entity_poly.pdbx_seq_one_letter_code
_entity_poly.pdbx_strand_id
1 'polypeptide(L)'
;MPEWNVVCSVVETLLQSLFECLYNQTCIDLLLYYVTTVTPRYSHRMNISAINSSIVSRFKRNTFIQIIADELFIEEWKINRSYSLFHSQ
;
A
#
# COMPACT_ATOMS: atom_id res chain seq x y z
N MET A 1 -20.23 -31.03 11.10
CA MET A 1 -20.20 -29.90 12.05
C MET A 1 -20.11 -28.63 11.24
N PRO A 2 -21.16 -27.80 11.17
CA PRO A 2 -21.11 -26.51 10.49
C PRO A 2 -20.52 -25.48 11.46
N GLU A 3 -19.51 -24.71 11.03
CA GLU A 3 -19.07 -23.40 11.57
C GLU A 3 -17.57 -23.17 11.31
N TRP A 4 -17.19 -22.82 10.07
CA TRP A 4 -15.98 -22.03 9.87
C TRP A 4 -16.15 -21.04 8.73
N ASN A 5 -17.02 -20.05 8.95
CA ASN A 5 -17.05 -18.82 8.16
C ASN A 5 -15.98 -17.86 8.69
N VAL A 6 -14.69 -18.15 8.54
CA VAL A 6 -13.63 -17.12 8.56
C VAL A 6 -12.49 -17.57 7.66
N VAL A 7 -12.62 -17.31 6.37
CA VAL A 7 -11.42 -17.02 5.58
C VAL A 7 -11.60 -15.58 5.13
N CYS A 8 -11.15 -14.64 5.95
CA CYS A 8 -10.83 -13.32 5.40
C CYS A 8 -9.79 -13.60 4.33
N SER A 9 -10.11 -13.27 3.07
CA SER A 9 -9.15 -13.44 1.99
C SER A 9 -7.86 -12.70 2.36
N VAL A 10 -6.69 -13.24 2.02
CA VAL A 10 -5.41 -12.53 2.20
C VAL A 10 -5.49 -11.12 1.59
N VAL A 11 -6.28 -10.98 0.52
CA VAL A 11 -6.59 -9.69 -0.12
C VAL A 11 -7.42 -8.79 0.78
N GLU A 12 -8.48 -9.28 1.42
CA GLU A 12 -9.31 -8.48 2.34
C GLU A 12 -8.52 -8.03 3.56
N THR A 13 -7.71 -8.92 4.15
CA THR A 13 -6.80 -8.57 5.24
C THR A 13 -5.80 -7.50 4.81
N LEU A 14 -5.25 -7.62 3.60
CA LEU A 14 -4.34 -6.63 3.04
C LEU A 14 -5.04 -5.28 2.84
N LEU A 15 -6.23 -5.25 2.23
CA LEU A 15 -6.98 -4.02 1.97
C LEU A 15 -7.32 -3.25 3.26
N GLN A 16 -7.57 -3.98 4.36
CA GLN A 16 -7.82 -3.41 5.69
C GLN A 16 -6.54 -3.04 6.48
N SER A 17 -5.36 -3.30 5.93
CA SER A 17 -4.08 -2.97 6.56
C SER A 17 -3.61 -1.54 6.22
N LEU A 18 -2.59 -1.05 6.94
CA LEU A 18 -1.93 0.23 6.73
C LEU A 18 -0.50 0.02 6.18
N PHE A 19 0.04 0.99 5.43
CA PHE A 19 1.43 0.94 4.93
C PHE A 19 2.48 1.47 5.92
N GLU A 20 2.14 1.68 7.19
CA GLU A 20 3.06 2.26 8.18
C GLU A 20 4.38 1.48 8.31
N CYS A 21 4.32 0.14 8.22
CA CYS A 21 5.49 -0.74 8.28
C CYS A 21 6.51 -0.44 7.18
N LEU A 22 6.07 0.01 6.00
CA LEU A 22 6.95 0.30 4.88
C LEU A 22 7.88 1.49 5.13
N TYR A 23 7.61 2.30 6.14
CA TYR A 23 8.41 3.47 6.51
C TYR A 23 9.31 3.23 7.73
N ASN A 24 9.40 1.99 8.22
CA ASN A 24 10.18 1.64 9.40
C ASN A 24 11.09 0.44 9.10
N GLN A 25 12.41 0.64 9.18
CA GLN A 25 13.37 -0.40 8.84
C GLN A 25 13.25 -1.62 9.76
N THR A 26 13.03 -1.43 11.06
CA THR A 26 12.84 -2.54 12.01
C THR A 26 11.62 -3.38 11.64
N CYS A 27 10.55 -2.76 11.15
CA CYS A 27 9.37 -3.48 10.70
C CYS A 27 9.64 -4.27 9.42
N ILE A 28 10.36 -3.68 8.45
CA ILE A 28 10.80 -4.36 7.23
C ILE A 28 11.72 -5.55 7.55
N ASP A 29 12.66 -5.39 8.48
CA ASP A 29 13.57 -6.47 8.89
C ASP A 29 12.81 -7.65 9.49
N LEU A 30 11.79 -7.37 10.32
CA LEU A 30 10.86 -8.38 10.85
C LEU A 30 10.07 -9.07 9.74
N LEU A 31 9.53 -8.32 8.79
CA LEU A 31 8.81 -8.87 7.63
C LEU A 31 9.73 -9.79 6.81
N LEU A 32 10.95 -9.35 6.53
CA LEU A 32 11.95 -10.13 5.81
C LEU A 32 12.29 -11.41 6.57
N TYR A 33 12.43 -11.38 7.89
CA TYR A 33 12.65 -12.59 8.68
C TYR A 33 11.50 -13.61 8.48
N TYR A 34 10.24 -13.19 8.56
CA TYR A 34 9.10 -14.08 8.33
C TYR A 34 9.04 -14.61 6.89
N VAL A 35 9.26 -13.76 5.90
CA VAL A 35 9.20 -14.19 4.50
C VAL A 35 10.34 -15.14 4.16
N THR A 36 11.55 -14.88 4.67
CA THR A 36 12.72 -15.75 4.44
C THR A 36 12.64 -17.08 5.16
N THR A 37 11.99 -17.15 6.32
CA THR A 37 11.73 -18.42 7.03
C THR A 37 10.67 -19.26 6.32
N VAL A 38 9.59 -18.66 5.82
CA VAL A 38 8.53 -19.38 5.10
C VAL A 38 8.93 -19.72 3.66
N THR A 39 9.70 -18.85 2.99
CA THR A 39 10.09 -18.99 1.58
C THR A 39 11.60 -18.86 1.36
N PRO A 40 12.42 -19.76 1.95
CA PRO A 40 13.88 -19.66 1.94
C PRO A 40 14.51 -19.69 0.54
N ARG A 41 13.81 -20.24 -0.47
CA ARG A 41 14.30 -20.23 -1.86
C ARG A 41 14.37 -18.83 -2.47
N TYR A 42 13.61 -17.86 -1.98
CA TYR A 42 13.55 -16.50 -2.54
C TYR A 42 14.27 -15.46 -1.67
N SER A 43 14.80 -15.86 -0.52
CA SER A 43 15.45 -14.96 0.46
C SER A 43 16.57 -14.12 -0.13
N HIS A 44 17.43 -14.73 -0.96
CA HIS A 44 18.54 -14.08 -1.64
C HIS A 44 18.12 -13.01 -2.67
N ARG A 45 16.83 -12.92 -3.01
CA ARG A 45 16.29 -11.97 -4.01
C ARG A 45 15.59 -10.76 -3.39
N MET A 46 15.42 -10.74 -2.07
CA MET A 46 14.74 -9.64 -1.38
C MET A 46 15.77 -8.68 -0.79
N ASN A 47 16.06 -7.63 -1.55
CA ASN A 47 16.75 -6.44 -1.05
C ASN A 47 15.71 -5.33 -0.92
N ILE A 48 15.08 -5.24 0.26
CA ILE A 48 14.02 -4.29 0.56
C ILE A 48 14.47 -3.41 1.71
N SER A 49 14.39 -2.11 1.52
CA SER A 49 14.61 -1.10 2.56
C SER A 49 13.33 -0.32 2.82
N ALA A 50 13.26 0.28 4.01
CA ALA A 50 12.16 1.17 4.34
C ALA A 50 12.14 2.40 3.41
N ILE A 51 10.93 2.81 3.06
CA ILE A 51 10.65 4.04 2.32
C ILE A 51 11.07 5.22 3.18
N ASN A 52 11.73 6.20 2.55
CA ASN A 52 12.12 7.44 3.21
C ASN A 52 10.87 8.22 3.68
N SER A 53 10.71 8.37 4.99
CA SER A 53 9.58 9.06 5.61
C SER A 53 9.54 10.57 5.34
N SER A 54 10.63 11.16 4.87
CA SER A 54 10.70 12.58 4.51
C SER A 54 10.14 12.87 3.11
N ILE A 55 9.87 11.84 2.30
CA ILE A 55 9.25 12.01 0.99
C ILE A 55 7.75 12.30 1.19
N VAL A 56 7.30 13.42 0.63
CA VAL A 56 5.88 13.80 0.64
C VAL A 56 5.12 12.89 -0.32
N SER A 57 4.19 12.11 0.21
CA SER A 57 3.24 11.30 -0.55
C SER A 57 1.87 11.97 -0.59
N ARG A 58 1.09 11.73 -1.64
CA ARG A 58 -0.33 12.11 -1.69
C ARG A 58 -1.16 11.40 -0.62
N PHE A 59 -0.70 10.23 -0.16
CA PHE A 59 -1.35 9.44 0.89
C PHE A 59 -0.63 9.60 2.22
N LYS A 60 -1.40 9.63 3.31
CA LYS A 60 -0.85 9.59 4.66
C LYS A 60 -0.44 8.14 4.99
N ARG A 61 0.51 7.99 5.92
CA ARG A 61 1.00 6.65 6.33
C ARG A 61 -0.09 5.78 6.98
N ASN A 62 -1.06 6.43 7.62
CA ASN A 62 -2.22 5.81 8.25
C ASN A 62 -3.43 5.69 7.30
N THR A 63 -3.20 5.76 5.98
CA THR A 63 -4.24 5.47 4.98
C THR A 63 -4.33 3.96 4.76
N PHE A 64 -5.56 3.43 4.73
CA PHE A 64 -5.83 2.04 4.40
C PHE A 64 -5.41 1.71 2.98
N ILE A 65 -4.88 0.50 2.78
CA ILE A 65 -4.46 0.01 1.45
C ILE A 65 -5.65 0.00 0.48
N GLN A 66 -6.87 -0.25 0.95
CA GLN A 66 -8.08 -0.16 0.15
C GLN A 66 -8.21 1.19 -0.56
N ILE A 67 -8.08 2.30 0.17
CA ILE A 67 -8.20 3.65 -0.41
C ILE A 67 -7.13 3.88 -1.48
N ILE A 68 -5.92 3.38 -1.23
CA ILE A 68 -4.81 3.51 -2.18
C ILE A 68 -5.09 2.68 -3.44
N ALA A 69 -5.59 1.46 -3.28
CA ALA A 69 -5.96 0.58 -4.37
C ALA A 69 -7.10 1.18 -5.21
N ASP A 70 -8.15 1.69 -4.57
CA ASP A 70 -9.28 2.34 -5.25
C ASP A 70 -8.83 3.55 -6.09
N GLU A 71 -7.87 4.34 -5.58
CA GLU A 71 -7.26 5.47 -6.31
C GLU A 71 -6.18 5.08 -7.34
N LEU A 72 -5.79 3.80 -7.45
CA LEU A 72 -4.98 3.30 -8.57
C LEU A 72 -5.84 3.04 -9.80
N PHE A 73 -7.11 2.66 -9.60
CA PHE A 73 -8.06 2.36 -10.68
C PHE A 73 -8.93 3.57 -11.05
N ILE A 74 -8.31 4.76 -11.17
CA ILE A 74 -9.00 5.93 -11.74
C ILE A 74 -9.21 5.67 -13.24
N GLU A 75 -10.39 5.17 -13.60
CA GLU A 75 -10.79 4.91 -15.00
C GLU A 75 -11.05 6.20 -15.79
N GLU A 76 -11.36 7.31 -15.12
CA GLU A 76 -11.64 8.59 -15.75
C GLU A 76 -10.65 9.68 -15.32
N TRP A 77 -9.73 10.06 -16.20
CA TRP A 77 -9.04 11.35 -16.12
C TRP A 77 -10.04 12.47 -16.42
N LYS A 78 -10.93 12.81 -15.49
CA LYS A 78 -11.65 14.09 -15.57
C LYS A 78 -10.68 15.21 -15.29
N ILE A 79 -9.92 15.58 -16.31
CA ILE A 79 -9.21 16.86 -16.38
C ILE A 79 -10.29 17.93 -16.43
N ASN A 80 -10.80 18.34 -15.27
CA ASN A 80 -11.67 19.51 -15.16
C ASN A 80 -10.77 20.76 -15.21
N ARG A 81 -10.14 21.00 -16.37
CA ARG A 81 -9.44 22.26 -16.63
C ARG A 81 -10.50 23.33 -16.82
N SER A 82 -10.76 24.10 -15.77
CA SER A 82 -11.49 25.35 -15.90
C SER A 82 -10.58 26.38 -16.58
N TYR A 83 -10.78 26.62 -17.87
CA TYR A 83 -10.11 27.69 -18.64
C TYR A 83 -10.71 29.08 -18.36
N SER A 84 -11.67 29.19 -17.45
CA SER A 84 -12.29 30.47 -17.08
C SER A 84 -11.28 31.49 -16.51
N LEU A 85 -10.12 31.03 -16.02
CA LEU A 85 -9.02 31.89 -15.57
C LEU A 85 -8.03 32.28 -16.68
N PHE A 86 -8.14 31.72 -17.89
CA PHE A 86 -7.29 32.08 -19.04
C PHE A 86 -7.95 33.14 -19.96
N HIS A 87 -9.21 33.50 -19.72
CA HIS A 87 -9.93 34.53 -20.48
C HIS A 87 -10.36 35.72 -19.61
N SER A 88 -9.58 36.06 -18.58
CA SER A 88 -9.67 37.38 -17.95
C SER A 88 -8.44 38.22 -18.30
N GLN A 89 -8.64 38.99 -19.38
CA GLN A 89 -7.95 40.20 -19.83
C GLN A 89 -6.68 40.06 -20.68
#